data_AF-A0AA38WKF4-F1
#
_entry.id   AF-A0AA38WKF4-F1
#
_cell.length_a   1.000
_cell.length_b   1.000
_cell.length_c   1.000
_cell.angle_alpha   90.00
_cell.angle_beta   90.00
_cell.angle_gamma   90.00
#
_symmetry.space_group_name_H-M   'P 1'
#
loop_
_entity.id
_entity.type
_entity.pdbx_description
1 polymer ?
#
loop_
_entity_poly.entity_id
_entity_poly.type
_entity_poly.pdbx_seq_one_letter_code
_entity_poly.pdbx_strand_id
1 'polypeptide(L)'
;MDQPNLNMRQRRWLDVVKDYDCEILYHPGKANVVADALSRNPISEPIRGLCLRMTIMTPLLELIKKAQEEAVLDVNAKRERIFGEIPKLVRDSRGILTRYGRIWVPQLGDGIRATPVPFGIWGKPHRGQ
;
A
#
# COMPACT_ATOMS: atom_id res chain seq x y z
N MET A 1 9.88 -41.70 12.63
CA MET A 1 9.28 -41.40 11.31
C MET A 1 10.22 -40.39 10.68
N ASP A 2 11.37 -40.85 10.20
CA ASP A 2 12.51 -39.96 10.01
C ASP A 2 12.66 -39.69 8.52
N GLN A 3 11.98 -38.64 8.05
CA GLN A 3 12.17 -38.11 6.71
C GLN A 3 13.41 -37.20 6.72
N PRO A 4 14.52 -37.57 6.04
CA PRO A 4 15.82 -36.95 6.26
C PRO A 4 15.92 -35.49 5.78
N ASN A 5 14.99 -35.01 4.95
CA ASN A 5 15.07 -33.70 4.29
C ASN A 5 13.82 -32.81 4.52
N LEU A 6 13.49 -32.53 5.78
CA LEU A 6 12.42 -31.59 6.13
C LEU A 6 12.91 -30.14 6.13
N ASN A 7 12.13 -29.23 5.52
CA ASN A 7 12.36 -27.78 5.58
C ASN A 7 12.16 -27.28 7.03
N MET A 8 12.85 -26.20 7.42
CA MET A 8 12.75 -25.57 8.75
C MET A 8 11.31 -25.30 9.20
N ARG A 9 10.42 -24.93 8.28
CA ARG A 9 8.99 -24.78 8.59
C ARG A 9 8.38 -26.10 9.04
N GLN A 10 8.61 -27.19 8.30
CA GLN A 10 8.06 -28.51 8.63
C GLN A 10 8.63 -29.05 9.96
N ARG A 11 9.91 -28.82 10.25
CA ARG A 11 10.52 -29.18 11.54
C ARG A 11 9.83 -28.49 12.71
N ARG A 12 9.61 -27.17 12.60
CA ARG A 12 8.89 -26.40 13.63
C ARG A 12 7.46 -26.90 13.81
N TRP A 13 6.77 -27.29 12.74
CA TRP A 13 5.43 -27.86 12.84
C TRP A 13 5.43 -29.25 13.49
N LEU A 14 6.41 -30.10 13.20
CA LEU A 14 6.56 -31.41 13.85
C LEU A 14 6.82 -31.27 15.36
N ASP A 15 7.61 -30.27 15.75
CA ASP A 15 7.81 -29.92 17.15
C ASP A 15 6.53 -29.49 17.87
N VAL A 16 5.56 -28.91 17.16
CA VAL A 16 4.27 -28.54 17.74
C VAL A 16 3.32 -29.73 17.79
N VAL A 17 3.30 -30.55 16.74
CA VAL A 17 2.37 -31.70 16.63
C VAL A 17 2.73 -32.79 17.64
N LYS A 18 4.00 -32.96 18.01
CA LYS A 18 4.41 -33.97 19.00
C LYS A 18 3.75 -33.81 20.38
N ASP A 19 3.30 -32.59 20.70
CA ASP A 19 2.66 -32.28 21.98
C ASP A 19 1.15 -32.64 21.96
N TYR A 20 0.61 -33.04 20.81
CA TYR A 20 -0.79 -33.44 20.64
C TYR A 20 -0.87 -34.94 20.32
N ASP A 21 -1.77 -35.65 21.00
CA ASP A 21 -2.10 -37.04 20.67
C ASP A 21 -3.02 -37.09 19.45
N CYS A 22 -2.44 -36.89 18.25
CA CYS A 22 -3.18 -36.84 17.00
C CYS A 22 -2.46 -37.57 15.87
N GLU A 23 -3.22 -38.27 15.03
CA GLU A 23 -2.72 -38.97 13.84
C GLU A 23 -2.93 -38.11 12.58
N ILE A 24 -1.87 -37.94 11.79
CA ILE A 24 -1.94 -37.21 10.51
C ILE A 24 -2.41 -38.19 9.42
N LEU A 25 -3.69 -38.14 9.07
CA LEU A 25 -4.30 -38.97 8.04
C LEU A 25 -4.59 -38.18 6.77
N TYR A 26 -4.17 -38.71 5.62
CA TYR A 26 -4.48 -38.10 4.31
C TYR A 26 -5.95 -38.29 3.96
N HIS A 27 -6.63 -37.18 3.67
CA HIS A 27 -8.02 -37.18 3.24
C HIS A 27 -8.14 -36.60 1.82
N PRO A 28 -8.79 -37.31 0.88
CA PRO A 28 -9.01 -36.79 -0.47
C PRO A 28 -9.95 -35.59 -0.45
N GLY A 29 -9.83 -34.69 -1.44
CA GLY A 29 -10.43 -33.34 -1.42
C GLY A 29 -11.94 -33.26 -1.15
N LYS A 30 -12.73 -34.30 -1.44
CA LYS A 30 -14.16 -34.36 -1.12
C LYS A 30 -14.46 -34.40 0.39
N ALA A 31 -13.54 -34.87 1.21
CA ALA A 31 -13.65 -34.84 2.67
C ALA A 31 -13.10 -33.53 3.28
N ASN A 32 -12.38 -32.71 2.49
CA ASN A 32 -11.76 -31.46 2.94
C ASN A 32 -12.63 -30.22 2.71
N VAL A 33 -13.92 -30.41 2.37
CA VAL A 33 -14.83 -29.33 1.94
C VAL A 33 -14.98 -28.25 3.01
N VAL A 34 -15.00 -28.62 4.29
CA VAL A 34 -15.11 -27.66 5.41
C VAL A 34 -13.84 -26.80 5.52
N ALA A 35 -12.65 -27.42 5.49
CA ALA A 35 -11.39 -26.69 5.57
C ALA A 35 -11.15 -25.83 4.32
N ASP A 36 -11.50 -26.33 3.13
CA ASP A 36 -11.45 -25.56 1.87
C ASP A 36 -12.38 -24.35 1.92
N ALA A 37 -13.64 -24.53 2.36
CA ALA A 37 -14.60 -23.44 2.54
C ALA A 37 -14.12 -22.40 3.56
N LEU A 38 -13.51 -22.82 4.67
CA LEU A 38 -12.94 -21.91 5.67
C LEU A 38 -11.69 -21.18 5.17
N SER A 39 -10.82 -21.85 4.42
CA SER A 39 -9.62 -21.22 3.83
C SER A 39 -9.96 -20.12 2.82
N ARG A 40 -11.12 -20.27 2.16
CA ARG A 40 -11.65 -19.31 1.19
C ARG A 40 -12.50 -18.23 1.84
N ASN A 41 -12.84 -18.39 3.12
CA ASN A 41 -13.56 -17.38 3.87
C ASN A 41 -12.56 -16.27 4.24
N PRO A 42 -12.70 -15.04 3.71
CA PRO A 42 -11.86 -13.92 4.12
C PRO A 42 -12.23 -13.54 5.55
N ILE A 43 -11.66 -14.23 6.54
CA ILE A 43 -11.84 -13.97 7.97
C ILE A 43 -11.58 -12.48 8.24
N SER A 44 -12.64 -11.68 8.36
CA SER A 44 -12.76 -10.34 8.99
C SER A 44 -11.69 -9.26 8.74
N GLU A 45 -10.81 -9.40 7.75
CA GLU A 45 -9.94 -8.32 7.26
C GLU A 45 -10.64 -7.18 6.48
N PRO A 46 -11.95 -7.19 6.12
CA PRO A 46 -12.54 -6.03 5.46
C PRO A 46 -12.71 -4.83 6.39
N ILE A 47 -13.11 -5.04 7.66
CA ILE A 47 -13.50 -3.93 8.54
C ILE A 47 -12.27 -3.22 9.07
N ARG A 48 -11.23 -3.93 9.54
CA ARG A 48 -10.00 -3.28 10.00
C ARG A 48 -9.23 -2.63 8.85
N GLY A 49 -9.11 -3.32 7.71
CA GLY A 49 -8.44 -2.76 6.53
C GLY A 49 -9.16 -1.54 5.95
N LEU A 50 -10.49 -1.56 5.87
CA LEU A 50 -11.29 -0.42 5.42
C LEU A 50 -11.33 0.70 6.46
N CYS A 51 -11.48 0.39 7.76
CA CYS A 51 -11.43 1.39 8.83
C CYS A 51 -10.06 2.05 8.89
N LEU A 52 -8.95 1.30 8.93
CA LEU A 52 -7.61 1.89 8.91
C LEU A 52 -7.36 2.68 7.63
N ARG A 53 -7.85 2.19 6.47
CA ARG A 53 -7.82 2.96 5.22
C ARG A 53 -8.59 4.26 5.36
N MET A 54 -9.79 4.28 5.94
CA MET A 54 -10.57 5.49 6.15
C MET A 54 -9.91 6.42 7.17
N THR A 55 -9.46 5.90 8.31
CA THR A 55 -8.81 6.64 9.41
C THR A 55 -7.49 7.28 8.98
N ILE A 56 -6.71 6.65 8.09
CA ILE A 56 -5.46 7.21 7.58
C ILE A 56 -5.70 8.10 6.34
N MET A 57 -6.64 7.73 5.47
CA MET A 57 -6.86 8.47 4.22
C MET A 57 -7.55 9.82 4.44
N THR A 58 -8.50 9.94 5.38
CA THR A 58 -9.15 11.23 5.63
C THR A 58 -8.19 12.33 6.13
N PRO A 59 -7.32 12.11 7.14
CA PRO A 59 -6.37 13.15 7.57
C PRO A 59 -5.31 13.41 6.50
N LEU A 60 -4.87 12.39 5.75
CA LEU A 60 -3.87 12.58 4.69
C LEU A 60 -4.42 13.44 3.55
N LEU A 61 -5.66 13.20 3.10
CA LEU A 61 -6.27 14.00 2.04
C LEU A 61 -6.48 15.46 2.48
N GLU A 62 -6.84 15.69 3.75
CA GLU A 62 -6.99 17.04 4.30
C GLU A 62 -5.64 17.78 4.36
N LEU A 63 -4.57 17.10 4.77
CA LEU A 63 -3.21 17.66 4.75
C LEU A 63 -2.74 18.02 3.34
N ILE A 64 -2.99 17.13 2.37
CA ILE A 64 -2.67 17.40 0.96
C ILE A 64 -3.45 18.61 0.47
N LYS A 65 -4.75 18.69 0.77
CA LYS A 65 -5.59 19.81 0.36
C LYS A 65 -5.10 21.14 0.94
N LYS A 66 -4.77 21.18 2.23
CA LYS A 66 -4.20 22.37 2.88
C LYS A 66 -2.87 22.79 2.23
N ALA A 67 -1.96 21.84 2.01
CA ALA A 67 -0.70 22.11 1.33
C ALA A 67 -0.91 22.64 -0.10
N GLN A 68 -1.90 22.12 -0.83
CA GLN A 68 -2.23 22.59 -2.17
C GLN A 68 -2.73 24.04 -2.18
N GLU A 69 -3.58 24.40 -1.23
CA GLU A 69 -4.10 25.78 -1.08
C GLU A 69 -2.95 26.76 -0.79
N GLU A 70 -2.03 26.40 0.10
CA GLU A 70 -0.84 27.20 0.40
C GLU A 70 0.13 27.31 -0.78
N ALA A 71 0.27 26.24 -1.58
CA ALA A 71 1.20 26.19 -2.71
C ALA A 71 0.70 26.96 -3.94
N VAL A 72 -0.62 27.10 -4.11
CA VAL A 72 -1.22 27.87 -5.22
C VAL A 72 -1.13 29.39 -4.99
N LEU A 73 -0.84 29.85 -3.77
CA LEU A 73 -0.57 31.26 -3.50
C LEU A 73 0.62 31.76 -4.33
N ASP A 74 0.51 32.94 -4.95
CA ASP A 74 1.49 33.48 -5.93
C ASP A 74 2.94 33.48 -5.43
N VAL A 75 3.16 33.72 -4.14
CA VAL A 75 4.49 33.73 -3.51
C VAL A 75 5.10 32.33 -3.51
N ASN A 76 4.29 31.30 -3.26
CA ASN A 76 4.72 29.91 -3.19
C ASN A 76 4.69 29.23 -4.57
N ALA A 77 3.77 29.60 -5.45
CA ALA A 77 3.64 29.06 -6.79
C ALA A 77 4.91 29.24 -7.64
N LYS A 78 5.63 30.34 -7.45
CA LYS A 78 6.96 30.58 -8.07
C LYS A 78 8.03 29.64 -7.49
N ARG A 79 8.05 29.46 -6.17
CA ARG A 79 9.00 28.57 -5.47
C ARG A 79 8.78 27.10 -5.81
N GLU A 80 7.52 26.71 -5.94
CA GLU A 80 7.06 25.38 -6.35
C GLU A 80 7.24 25.10 -7.85
N ARG A 81 7.61 26.12 -8.64
CA ARG A 81 7.75 26.05 -10.10
C ARG A 81 6.47 25.58 -10.79
N ILE A 82 5.31 25.79 -10.15
CA ILE A 82 3.99 25.40 -10.66
C ILE A 82 3.25 26.56 -11.33
N PHE A 83 3.74 27.79 -11.25
CA PHE A 83 3.02 28.98 -11.74
C PHE A 83 2.44 28.83 -13.16
N GLY A 84 3.21 28.26 -14.10
CA GLY A 84 2.74 27.99 -15.48
C GLY A 84 1.91 26.70 -15.64
N GLU A 85 1.84 25.87 -14.61
CA GLU A 85 1.11 24.61 -14.56
C GLU A 85 -0.21 24.70 -13.78
N ILE A 86 -0.44 25.77 -12.99
CA ILE A 86 -1.71 26.03 -12.28
C ILE A 86 -2.92 25.91 -13.21
N PRO A 87 -2.93 26.49 -14.43
CA PRO A 87 -4.08 26.38 -15.33
C PRO A 87 -4.37 24.95 -15.81
N LYS A 88 -3.40 24.03 -15.68
CA LYS A 88 -3.53 22.61 -16.07
C LYS A 88 -4.01 21.73 -14.91
N LEU A 89 -4.15 22.30 -13.71
CA LEU A 89 -4.65 21.57 -12.55
C LEU A 89 -6.18 21.49 -12.61
N VAL A 90 -6.70 20.28 -12.41
CA VAL A 90 -8.14 20.03 -12.38
C VAL A 90 -8.53 19.68 -10.96
N ARG A 91 -9.56 20.35 -10.43
CA ARG A 91 -10.11 20.05 -9.11
C ARG A 91 -11.08 18.86 -9.22
N ASP A 92 -10.88 17.85 -8.40
CA ASP A 92 -11.75 16.68 -8.34
C ASP A 92 -13.02 16.93 -7.50
N SER A 93 -13.90 15.94 -7.41
CA SER A 93 -15.14 16.01 -6.62
C SER A 93 -14.90 16.15 -5.10
N ARG A 94 -13.67 15.96 -4.63
CA ARG A 94 -13.24 16.09 -3.22
C ARG A 94 -12.58 17.43 -2.96
N GLY A 95 -12.42 18.28 -3.97
CA GLY A 95 -11.75 19.58 -3.87
C GLY A 95 -10.23 19.50 -3.94
N ILE A 96 -9.65 18.37 -4.33
CA ILE A 96 -8.21 18.15 -4.45
C ILE A 96 -7.76 18.45 -5.88
N LEU A 97 -6.62 19.14 -6.01
CA LEU A 97 -6.03 19.43 -7.31
C LEU A 97 -5.31 18.20 -7.87
N THR A 98 -5.60 17.91 -9.13
CA THR A 98 -5.02 16.79 -9.88
C THR A 98 -4.27 17.31 -11.10
N ARG A 99 -3.20 16.61 -11.48
CA ARG A 99 -2.38 16.86 -12.66
C ARG A 99 -2.29 15.56 -13.46
N TYR A 100 -2.71 15.58 -14.72
CA TYR A 100 -2.76 14.39 -15.59
C TYR A 100 -3.50 13.20 -14.95
N GLY A 101 -4.63 13.46 -14.27
CA GLY A 101 -5.44 12.43 -13.61
C GLY A 101 -4.85 11.85 -12.31
N ARG A 102 -3.78 12.46 -11.76
CA ARG A 102 -3.17 12.06 -10.49
C ARG A 102 -3.24 13.19 -9.48
N ILE A 103 -3.38 12.86 -8.19
CA ILE A 103 -3.31 13.86 -7.12
C ILE A 103 -1.97 14.59 -7.20
N TRP A 104 -2.02 15.92 -7.29
CA TRP A 104 -0.83 16.74 -7.26
C TRP A 104 -0.39 16.96 -5.81
N VAL A 105 0.86 16.67 -5.47
CA VAL A 105 1.37 16.87 -4.11
C VAL A 105 2.44 17.97 -4.14
N PRO A 106 2.23 19.11 -3.46
CA PRO A 106 3.20 20.20 -3.37
C PRO A 106 4.52 19.78 -2.72
N GLN A 107 5.62 20.46 -3.05
CA GLN A 107 6.94 20.17 -2.50
C GLN A 107 7.24 20.94 -1.20
N LEU A 108 6.59 22.08 -1.00
CA LEU A 108 6.85 23.04 0.07
C LEU A 108 5.96 22.84 1.30
N GLY A 109 5.14 21.77 1.32
CA GLY A 109 4.31 21.43 2.47
C GLY A 109 5.11 20.71 3.56
N ASP A 110 4.99 21.19 4.80
CA ASP A 110 5.66 20.65 5.99
C ASP A 110 5.45 19.13 6.16
N GLY A 111 6.38 18.34 5.61
CA GLY A 111 6.55 16.92 5.95
C GLY A 111 5.84 15.89 5.07
N ILE A 112 5.20 16.26 3.94
CA ILE A 112 4.56 15.26 3.06
C ILE A 112 5.60 14.50 2.22
N ARG A 113 6.77 15.09 1.97
CA ARG A 113 7.95 14.38 1.44
C ARG A 113 8.95 14.13 2.56
N ALA A 114 9.07 12.88 3.00
CA ALA A 114 10.33 12.40 3.57
C ALA A 114 11.46 12.77 2.58
N THR A 115 12.59 13.18 3.14
CA THR A 115 13.76 13.77 2.48
C THR A 115 14.06 13.23 1.07
N PRO A 116 14.56 14.07 0.14
CA PRO A 116 14.99 13.60 -1.16
C PRO A 116 16.09 12.56 -0.97
N VAL A 117 15.81 11.31 -1.35
CA VAL A 117 16.87 10.32 -1.55
C VAL A 117 17.79 10.90 -2.63
N PRO A 118 19.12 10.98 -2.42
CA PRO A 118 20.03 11.64 -3.35
C PRO A 118 19.87 11.09 -4.77
N PHE A 119 19.85 12.01 -5.73
CA PHE A 119 19.84 11.73 -7.17
C PHE A 119 20.89 10.68 -7.54
N GLY A 120 20.46 9.47 -7.88
CA GLY A 120 21.40 8.40 -8.27
C GLY A 120 20.80 7.12 -8.84
N ILE A 121 19.48 6.93 -8.83
CA ILE A 121 18.88 5.68 -9.33
C ILE A 121 17.58 5.98 -10.09
N TRP A 122 17.71 6.45 -11.33
CA TRP A 122 16.66 6.23 -12.35
C TRP A 122 17.36 5.92 -13.67
N GLY A 123 17.26 4.65 -14.07
CA GLY A 123 17.78 4.13 -15.32
C GLY A 123 17.19 4.86 -16.52
N LYS A 124 18.05 5.13 -17.50
CA LYS A 124 17.66 5.76 -18.77
C LYS A 124 16.64 4.88 -19.52
N PRO A 125 15.52 5.41 -20.02
CA PRO A 125 14.74 4.69 -21.00
C PRO A 125 15.51 4.71 -22.34
N HIS A 126 15.80 3.51 -22.86
CA HIS A 126 16.31 3.31 -24.20
C HIS A 126 15.34 3.89 -25.22
N ARG A 127 15.82 4.79 -26.07
CA ARG A 127 15.11 5.22 -27.28
C ARG A 127 15.46 4.22 -28.37
N GLY A 128 14.46 3.45 -28.82
CA GLY A 128 14.56 2.61 -30.01
C GLY A 128 14.80 3.47 -31.25
N GLN A 129 15.59 2.92 -32.17
CA GLN A 129 15.84 3.45 -33.51
C GLN A 129 14.58 3.41 -34.37
#